data_AF-A0A6C1B473-F1
#
_entry.id   AF-A0A6C1B473-F1
#
_cell.length_a   1.000
_cell.length_b   1.000
_cell.length_c   1.000
_cell.angle_alpha   90.00
_cell.angle_beta   90.00
_cell.angle_gamma   90.00
#
_symmetry.space_group_name_H-M   'P 1'
#
loop_
_entity.id
_entity.type
_entity.pdbx_description
1 polymer ?
#
loop_
_entity_poly.entity_id
_entity_poly.type
_entity_poly.pdbx_seq_one_letter_code
_entity_poly.pdbx_strand_id
1 'polypeptide(L)'
;MNQIPPIDLARIDATTREALASHALKPIETEREFVESEGLPFVIKWVSTLADKPRAAKPARGGPHNPFAAPEPALLLGDLPPSHRVLLNKFPVMARHLLVVTQQFEAQSAALSVGDLHALAVLVGGNGGLGFYNGGTVAGASQPHKHLQWIPELPPLAACLPRMLARRAEVFTFRHAFASIDASAWRTPDTGAFLQATYARLLAQAFGSPPAGDPPPYNLLLTRDWMWLVPRRAEFWEDMSINALGFAGSLFVKSRGRFDALKAAGPINALRAVAVPA
;
A
#
# COMPACT_ATOMS: atom_id res chain seq x y z
N MET A 1 -18.44 14.32 -22.85
CA MET A 1 -17.67 13.99 -21.63
C MET A 1 -16.20 14.06 -22.01
N ASN A 2 -15.43 15.00 -21.44
CA ASN A 2 -13.99 15.03 -21.65
C ASN A 2 -13.43 13.70 -21.14
N GLN A 3 -12.87 12.88 -22.05
CA GLN A 3 -12.19 11.66 -21.65
C GLN A 3 -11.00 12.06 -20.79
N ILE A 4 -11.02 11.65 -19.52
CA ILE A 4 -9.86 11.80 -18.66
C ILE A 4 -8.78 10.91 -19.28
N PRO A 5 -7.63 11.47 -19.68
CA PRO A 5 -6.60 10.67 -20.30
C PRO A 5 -6.17 9.56 -19.34
N PRO A 6 -5.93 8.33 -19.82
CA PRO A 6 -5.56 7.22 -18.96
C PRO A 6 -4.30 7.58 -18.15
N ILE A 7 -4.25 7.08 -16.91
CA ILE A 7 -3.04 7.16 -16.09
C ILE A 7 -2.23 5.90 -16.39
N ASP A 8 -1.53 5.93 -17.51
CA ASP A 8 -0.65 4.85 -17.97
C ASP A 8 0.80 5.06 -17.50
N LEU A 9 1.64 4.05 -17.73
CA LEU A 9 3.06 4.10 -17.35
C LEU A 9 3.82 5.26 -18.02
N ALA A 10 3.47 5.63 -19.26
CA ALA A 10 4.15 6.70 -19.99
C ALA A 10 3.91 8.06 -19.35
N ARG A 11 2.65 8.35 -18.97
CA ARG A 11 2.29 9.55 -18.21
C ARG A 11 2.95 9.57 -16.84
N ILE A 12 2.96 8.45 -16.13
CA ILE A 12 3.64 8.33 -14.83
C ILE A 12 5.12 8.66 -14.96
N ASP A 13 5.79 8.13 -15.98
CA ASP A 13 7.22 8.37 -16.21
C ASP A 13 7.51 9.81 -16.63
N ALA A 14 6.64 10.42 -17.44
CA ALA A 14 6.75 11.82 -17.82
C ALA A 14 6.64 12.75 -16.60
N THR A 15 5.60 12.60 -15.79
CA THR A 15 5.43 13.41 -14.56
C THR A 15 6.55 13.13 -13.56
N THR A 16 7.05 11.89 -13.47
CA THR A 16 8.21 11.55 -12.62
C THR A 16 9.46 12.33 -13.03
N ARG A 17 9.76 12.42 -14.33
CA ARG A 17 10.92 13.20 -14.81
C ARG A 17 10.80 14.68 -14.47
N GLU A 18 9.63 15.27 -14.68
CA GLU A 18 9.36 16.68 -14.38
C GLU A 18 9.43 16.96 -12.86
N ALA A 19 8.88 16.07 -12.05
CA ALA A 19 8.90 16.18 -10.59
C ALA A 19 10.32 16.03 -10.01
N LEU A 20 11.17 15.21 -10.63
CA LEU A 20 12.59 15.12 -10.28
C LEU A 20 13.35 16.38 -10.67
N ALA A 21 13.14 16.88 -11.90
CA ALA A 21 13.78 18.10 -12.40
C ALA A 21 13.42 19.34 -11.56
N SER A 22 12.21 19.38 -11.01
CA SER A 22 11.75 20.46 -10.12
C SER A 22 12.06 20.23 -8.63
N HIS A 23 12.72 19.11 -8.28
CA HIS A 23 12.98 18.70 -6.89
C HIS A 23 11.73 18.49 -6.01
N ALA A 24 10.55 18.41 -6.62
CA ALA A 24 9.30 18.07 -5.94
C ALA A 24 9.32 16.60 -5.49
N LEU A 25 9.79 15.69 -6.35
CA LEU A 25 9.98 14.28 -6.04
C LEU A 25 11.35 14.05 -5.40
N LYS A 26 11.37 13.33 -4.28
CA LYS A 26 12.59 13.09 -3.48
C LYS A 26 12.74 11.60 -3.17
N PRO A 27 13.16 10.77 -4.15
CA PRO A 27 13.38 9.35 -3.96
C PRO A 27 14.31 9.05 -2.78
N ILE A 28 14.02 7.99 -2.06
CA ILE A 28 14.90 7.45 -1.02
C ILE A 28 15.72 6.35 -1.67
N GLU A 29 17.03 6.60 -1.81
CA GLU A 29 17.96 5.59 -2.28
C GLU A 29 18.07 4.46 -1.24
N THR A 30 17.91 3.23 -1.71
CA THR A 30 17.92 2.06 -0.85
C THR A 30 18.78 0.96 -1.44
N GLU A 31 19.46 0.26 -0.55
CA GLU A 31 19.99 -1.07 -0.82
C GLU A 31 18.93 -2.12 -0.49
N ARG A 32 19.08 -3.32 -1.03
CA ARG A 32 18.11 -4.40 -0.83
C ARG A 32 18.76 -5.77 -0.81
N GLU A 33 18.13 -6.67 -0.09
CA GLU A 33 18.47 -8.10 -0.10
C GLU A 33 17.19 -8.94 -0.13
N PHE A 34 17.19 -10.00 -0.94
CA PHE A 34 16.12 -10.98 -0.93
C PHE A 34 16.40 -12.01 0.15
N VAL A 35 15.38 -12.30 0.96
CA VAL A 35 15.47 -13.24 2.07
C VAL A 35 14.28 -14.18 2.05
N GLU A 36 14.46 -15.38 2.58
CA GLU A 36 13.38 -16.33 2.79
C GLU A 36 13.09 -16.46 4.28
N SER A 37 11.81 -16.56 4.64
CA SER A 37 11.38 -16.80 6.01
C SER A 37 10.30 -17.86 6.01
N GLU A 38 10.61 -19.03 6.58
CA GLU A 38 9.72 -20.20 6.60
C GLU A 38 9.18 -20.60 5.20
N GLY A 39 10.01 -20.47 4.15
CA GLY A 39 9.60 -20.76 2.77
C GLY A 39 8.83 -19.64 2.07
N LEU A 40 8.61 -18.50 2.72
CA LEU A 40 8.00 -17.31 2.12
C LEU A 40 9.08 -16.33 1.65
N PRO A 41 9.00 -15.79 0.42
CA PRO A 41 9.99 -14.87 -0.10
C PRO A 41 9.73 -13.43 0.31
N PHE A 42 10.79 -12.71 0.67
CA PHE A 42 10.76 -11.31 1.04
C PHE A 42 11.90 -10.54 0.35
N VAL A 43 11.71 -9.22 0.24
CA VAL A 43 12.78 -8.27 0.01
C VAL A 43 12.81 -7.30 1.20
N ILE A 44 13.99 -7.14 1.80
CA ILE A 44 14.22 -6.11 2.83
C ILE A 44 15.06 -5.01 2.18
N LYS A 45 14.60 -3.77 2.32
CA LYS A 45 15.28 -2.57 1.83
C LYS A 45 15.75 -1.72 3.00
N TRP A 46 16.93 -1.11 2.90
CA TRP A 46 17.40 -0.13 3.88
C TRP A 46 17.96 1.10 3.19
N VAL A 47 17.94 2.25 3.89
CA VAL A 47 18.55 3.49 3.38
C VAL A 47 20.02 3.22 3.08
N SER A 48 20.46 3.54 1.86
CA SER A 48 21.86 3.32 1.50
C SER A 48 22.78 4.25 2.28
N THR A 49 23.93 3.74 2.73
CA THR A 49 24.97 4.55 3.39
C THR A 49 25.60 5.58 2.45
N LEU A 50 25.47 5.40 1.13
CA LEU A 50 25.91 6.37 0.13
C LEU A 50 25.00 7.61 0.06
N ALA A 51 23.80 7.53 0.64
CA ALA A 51 22.84 8.62 0.69
C ALA A 51 23.03 9.54 1.92
N ASP A 52 24.10 9.37 2.71
CA ASP A 52 24.44 10.18 3.90
C ASP A 52 24.85 11.62 3.51
N LYS A 53 23.87 12.41 3.07
CA LYS A 53 23.84 13.83 3.38
C LYS A 53 23.11 13.99 4.71
N PRO A 54 23.61 14.83 5.65
CA PRO A 54 22.90 15.11 6.89
C PRO A 54 21.48 15.55 6.52
N ARG A 55 20.50 14.72 6.84
CA ARG A 55 19.09 15.08 6.70
C ARG A 55 18.89 16.31 7.56
N ALA A 56 18.59 17.45 6.92
CA ALA A 56 18.11 18.63 7.63
C ALA A 56 17.04 18.17 8.61
N ALA A 57 17.18 18.59 9.87
CA ALA A 57 16.20 18.31 10.91
C ALA A 57 14.80 18.58 10.35
N LYS A 58 13.86 17.65 10.56
CA LYS A 58 12.45 17.91 10.23
C LYS A 58 12.11 19.26 10.88
N PRO A 59 11.66 20.28 10.12
CA PRO A 59 11.22 21.51 10.74
C PRO A 59 10.16 21.17 11.78
N ALA A 60 10.24 21.81 12.95
CA ALA A 60 9.24 21.69 14.00
C ALA A 60 7.87 21.91 13.34
N ARG A 61 7.03 20.87 13.32
CA ARG A 61 5.72 20.95 12.67
C ARG A 61 4.81 21.83 13.54
N GLY A 62 4.54 23.04 13.08
CA GLY A 62 3.36 23.78 13.48
C GLY A 62 2.12 23.05 12.97
N GLY A 63 1.24 22.65 13.89
CA GLY A 63 -0.08 22.07 13.61
C GLY A 63 -0.10 20.75 12.79
N PRO A 64 -1.29 20.14 12.65
CA PRO A 64 -1.48 18.99 11.78
C PRO A 64 -1.45 19.42 10.30
N HIS A 65 -0.29 19.29 9.65
CA HIS A 65 -0.10 19.55 8.22
C HIS A 65 -0.67 18.40 7.36
N ASN A 66 -1.75 18.65 6.61
CA ASN A 66 -2.32 17.72 5.63
C ASN A 66 -1.73 18.00 4.22
N PRO A 67 -0.76 17.19 3.74
CA PRO A 67 -0.10 17.43 2.44
C PRO A 67 -1.03 17.23 1.23
N PHE A 68 -2.21 16.64 1.44
CA PHE A 68 -3.15 16.31 0.37
C PHE A 68 -4.25 17.34 0.19
N ALA A 69 -4.43 18.27 1.14
CA ALA A 69 -5.41 19.36 1.00
C ALA A 69 -5.03 20.31 -0.15
N ALA A 70 -3.72 20.58 -0.29
CA ALA A 70 -3.14 21.35 -1.39
C ALA A 70 -1.91 20.61 -1.92
N PRO A 71 -2.10 19.59 -2.79
CA PRO A 71 -0.97 18.82 -3.31
C PRO A 71 -0.10 19.69 -4.23
N GLU A 72 1.21 19.45 -4.21
CA GLU A 72 2.14 20.11 -5.13
C GLU A 72 1.77 19.77 -6.59
N PRO A 73 1.55 20.77 -7.46
CA PRO A 73 1.15 20.51 -8.84
C PRO A 73 2.12 19.61 -9.61
N ALA A 74 3.41 19.70 -9.30
CA ALA A 74 4.46 18.85 -9.90
C ALA A 74 4.33 17.36 -9.53
N LEU A 75 3.57 17.01 -8.49
CA LEU A 75 3.30 15.62 -8.11
C LEU A 75 1.95 15.11 -8.61
N LEU A 76 1.10 15.97 -9.18
CA LEU A 76 -0.25 15.63 -9.59
C LEU A 76 -0.25 14.94 -10.97
N LEU A 77 -0.73 13.70 -11.01
CA LEU A 77 -0.98 12.99 -12.27
C LEU A 77 -2.32 13.42 -12.86
N GLY A 78 -3.34 13.62 -12.04
CA GLY A 78 -4.67 14.07 -12.46
C GLY A 78 -5.76 13.61 -11.49
N ASP A 79 -7.00 13.93 -11.84
CA ASP A 79 -8.19 13.52 -11.09
C ASP A 79 -8.76 12.21 -11.64
N LEU A 80 -9.33 11.40 -10.75
CA LEU A 80 -10.12 10.20 -11.07
C LEU A 80 -11.53 10.35 -10.48
N PRO A 81 -12.60 10.17 -11.29
CA PRO A 81 -13.96 10.17 -10.79
C PRO A 81 -14.20 8.99 -9.83
N PRO A 82 -15.11 9.14 -8.84
CA PRO A 82 -15.98 10.31 -8.65
C PRO A 82 -15.31 11.50 -7.96
N SER A 83 -14.33 11.28 -7.07
CA SER A 83 -13.76 12.37 -6.24
C SER A 83 -12.34 12.06 -5.73
N HIS A 84 -11.45 11.57 -6.59
CA HIS A 84 -10.08 11.20 -6.21
C HIS A 84 -9.05 11.98 -7.03
N ARG A 85 -7.84 12.12 -6.47
CA ARG A 85 -6.65 12.60 -7.17
C ARG A 85 -5.58 11.53 -7.14
N VAL A 86 -4.78 11.47 -8.19
CA VAL A 86 -3.61 10.60 -8.26
C VAL A 86 -2.35 11.43 -8.17
N LEU A 87 -1.49 11.09 -7.22
CA LEU A 87 -0.25 11.80 -6.93
C LEU A 87 0.93 10.84 -7.01
N LEU A 88 2.10 11.33 -7.41
CA LEU A 88 3.36 10.67 -7.08
C LEU A 88 3.54 10.71 -5.56
N ASN A 89 3.96 9.60 -4.95
CA ASN A 89 4.45 9.63 -3.59
C ASN A 89 5.72 10.50 -3.56
N LYS A 90 5.72 11.56 -2.76
CA LYS A 90 6.82 12.54 -2.67
C LYS A 90 8.17 11.92 -2.26
N PHE A 91 8.15 10.89 -1.41
CA PHE A 91 9.35 10.22 -0.91
C PHE A 91 9.34 8.74 -1.25
N PRO A 92 9.37 8.38 -2.55
CA PRO A 92 9.21 7.00 -2.97
C PRO A 92 10.45 6.18 -2.62
N VAL A 93 10.25 4.99 -2.06
CA VAL A 93 11.30 3.95 -1.91
C VAL A 93 11.37 3.04 -3.15
N MET A 94 10.38 3.13 -4.04
CA MET A 94 10.34 2.41 -5.31
C MET A 94 9.73 3.26 -6.42
N ALA A 95 10.17 3.01 -7.65
CA ALA A 95 9.70 3.75 -8.82
C ALA A 95 8.18 3.65 -8.98
N ARG A 96 7.57 4.71 -9.54
CA ARG A 96 6.14 4.77 -9.89
C ARG A 96 5.18 4.48 -8.71
N HIS A 97 5.61 4.77 -7.47
CA HIS A 97 4.74 4.65 -6.30
C HIS A 97 3.73 5.80 -6.28
N LEU A 98 2.45 5.47 -6.50
CA LEU A 98 1.36 6.44 -6.54
C LEU A 98 0.52 6.42 -5.27
N LEU A 99 -0.11 7.57 -5.00
CA LEU A 99 -1.15 7.76 -3.99
C LEU A 99 -2.46 8.10 -4.73
N VAL A 100 -3.55 7.42 -4.37
CA VAL A 100 -4.91 7.71 -4.82
C VAL A 100 -5.66 8.29 -3.63
N VAL A 101 -5.87 9.60 -3.64
CA VAL A 101 -6.31 10.36 -2.47
C VAL A 101 -7.70 10.92 -2.70
N THR A 102 -8.55 10.90 -1.68
CA THR A 102 -9.85 11.58 -1.76
C THR A 102 -9.64 13.10 -1.93
N GLN A 103 -10.49 13.75 -2.73
CA GLN A 103 -10.40 15.21 -2.92
C GLN A 103 -10.81 15.97 -1.66
N GLN A 104 -11.82 15.46 -0.95
CA GLN A 104 -12.23 15.96 0.35
C GLN A 104 -11.62 15.12 1.46
N PHE A 105 -11.45 15.72 2.63
CA PHE A 105 -10.95 14.99 3.79
C PHE A 105 -11.93 13.89 4.19
N GLU A 106 -11.49 12.65 4.04
CA GLU A 106 -12.06 11.49 4.70
C GLU A 106 -11.02 10.90 5.66
N ALA A 107 -11.46 10.30 6.76
CA ALA A 107 -10.55 9.66 7.71
C ALA A 107 -9.89 8.43 7.07
N GLN A 108 -8.60 8.25 7.31
CA GLN A 108 -7.83 7.07 6.88
C GLN A 108 -8.28 5.77 7.58
N SER A 109 -9.13 5.84 8.61
CA SER A 109 -9.79 4.67 9.21
C SER A 109 -11.09 4.28 8.50
N ALA A 110 -11.61 5.14 7.61
CA ALA A 110 -12.91 4.93 6.99
C ALA A 110 -12.93 3.67 6.12
N ALA A 111 -14.08 3.00 6.09
CA ALA A 111 -14.29 1.89 5.15
C ALA A 111 -14.08 2.34 3.70
N LEU A 112 -13.62 1.43 2.83
CA LEU A 112 -13.49 1.71 1.41
C LEU A 112 -14.87 1.71 0.74
N SER A 113 -15.18 2.80 0.06
CA SER A 113 -16.39 2.98 -0.75
C SER A 113 -16.22 2.36 -2.14
N VAL A 114 -17.33 2.32 -2.89
CA VAL A 114 -17.31 1.97 -4.32
C VAL A 114 -16.40 2.92 -5.10
N GLY A 115 -16.41 4.22 -4.77
CA GLY A 115 -15.58 5.23 -5.43
C GLY A 115 -14.09 4.99 -5.21
N ASP A 116 -13.69 4.61 -4.00
CA ASP A 116 -12.29 4.30 -3.67
C ASP A 116 -11.77 3.11 -4.48
N LEU A 117 -12.55 2.04 -4.50
CA LEU A 117 -12.17 0.82 -5.20
C LEU A 117 -12.28 0.97 -6.72
N HIS A 118 -13.19 1.79 -7.22
CA HIS A 118 -13.22 2.21 -8.62
C HIS A 118 -11.93 2.97 -8.99
N ALA A 119 -11.55 3.98 -8.22
CA ALA A 119 -10.35 4.77 -8.49
C ALA A 119 -9.07 3.91 -8.46
N LEU A 120 -8.96 2.99 -7.49
CA LEU A 120 -7.85 2.04 -7.45
C LEU A 120 -7.88 1.04 -8.61
N ALA A 121 -9.08 0.60 -9.02
CA ALA A 121 -9.26 -0.32 -10.15
C ALA A 121 -8.84 0.29 -11.48
N VAL A 122 -8.97 1.59 -11.68
CA VAL A 122 -8.44 2.26 -12.90
C VAL A 122 -6.93 2.00 -13.03
N LEU A 123 -6.17 2.10 -11.94
CA LEU A 123 -4.73 1.86 -11.95
C LEU A 123 -4.39 0.37 -12.07
N VAL A 124 -4.98 -0.49 -11.23
CA VAL A 124 -4.71 -1.94 -11.22
C VAL A 124 -5.21 -2.61 -12.51
N GLY A 125 -6.39 -2.24 -12.96
CA GLY A 125 -7.01 -2.73 -14.19
C GLY A 125 -6.26 -2.28 -15.43
N GLY A 126 -5.78 -1.03 -15.49
CA GLY A 126 -5.02 -0.51 -16.61
C GLY A 126 -3.58 -1.02 -16.67
N ASN A 127 -2.88 -1.07 -15.53
CA ASN A 127 -1.42 -1.23 -15.48
C ASN A 127 -0.95 -2.51 -14.77
N GLY A 128 -1.85 -3.27 -14.14
CA GLY A 128 -1.48 -4.40 -13.28
C GLY A 128 -0.93 -3.93 -11.94
N GLY A 129 -0.02 -4.70 -11.36
CA GLY A 129 0.65 -4.35 -10.10
C GLY A 129 -0.20 -4.54 -8.86
N LEU A 130 0.17 -3.84 -7.79
CA LEU A 130 -0.40 -3.97 -6.46
C LEU A 130 -1.03 -2.64 -6.02
N GLY A 131 -2.35 -2.63 -5.87
CA GLY A 131 -3.07 -1.64 -5.11
C GLY A 131 -3.13 -2.01 -3.63
N PHE A 132 -3.09 -1.04 -2.72
CA PHE A 132 -3.19 -1.32 -1.29
C PHE A 132 -3.73 -0.16 -0.45
N TYR A 133 -4.23 -0.49 0.74
CA TYR A 133 -4.76 0.46 1.71
C TYR A 133 -4.32 0.09 3.13
N ASN A 134 -3.99 1.11 3.93
CA ASN A 134 -3.67 0.97 5.35
C ASN A 134 -4.81 1.66 6.14
N GLY A 135 -5.77 0.88 6.62
CA GLY A 135 -6.94 1.38 7.34
C GLY A 135 -6.59 1.79 8.77
N GLY A 136 -6.30 3.07 8.98
CA GLY A 136 -5.95 3.65 10.28
C GLY A 136 -4.46 3.57 10.66
N THR A 137 -4.07 4.32 11.69
CA THR A 137 -2.67 4.47 12.14
C THR A 137 -2.04 3.12 12.51
N VAL A 138 -2.75 2.27 13.23
CA VAL A 138 -2.29 0.92 13.63
C VAL A 138 -1.97 0.03 12.41
N ALA A 139 -2.55 0.31 11.24
CA ALA A 139 -2.23 -0.41 10.00
C ALA A 139 -0.98 0.13 9.27
N GLY A 140 -0.27 1.09 9.85
CA GLY A 140 0.93 1.72 9.26
C GLY A 140 0.61 2.88 8.32
N ALA A 141 -0.51 3.57 8.53
CA ALA A 141 -0.87 4.75 7.74
C ALA A 141 -0.14 6.00 8.22
N SER A 142 0.57 6.69 7.32
CA SER A 142 1.38 7.86 7.67
C SER A 142 0.64 9.20 7.63
N GLN A 143 -0.58 9.23 7.09
CA GLN A 143 -1.40 10.44 6.93
C GLN A 143 -2.85 10.14 7.33
N PRO A 144 -3.54 11.06 8.02
CA PRO A 144 -4.92 10.86 8.47
C PRO A 144 -5.96 11.03 7.36
N HIS A 145 -5.59 11.68 6.25
CA HIS A 145 -6.47 11.86 5.10
C HIS A 145 -6.43 10.62 4.21
N LYS A 146 -7.60 10.06 3.92
CA LYS A 146 -7.84 8.85 3.14
C LYS A 146 -7.07 8.82 1.82
N HIS A 147 -6.17 7.85 1.72
CA HIS A 147 -5.41 7.55 0.53
C HIS A 147 -5.18 6.05 0.41
N LEU A 148 -5.36 5.57 -0.83
CA LEU A 148 -4.92 4.27 -1.29
C LEU A 148 -3.59 4.45 -2.02
N GLN A 149 -2.91 3.36 -2.30
CA GLN A 149 -1.59 3.38 -2.89
C GLN A 149 -1.49 2.34 -3.99
N TRP A 150 -0.62 2.58 -4.96
CA TRP A 150 -0.38 1.66 -6.06
C TRP A 150 1.10 1.61 -6.42
N ILE A 151 1.58 0.42 -6.74
CA ILE A 151 2.91 0.17 -7.30
C ILE A 151 2.81 -0.81 -8.49
N PRO A 152 3.65 -0.66 -9.53
CA PRO A 152 3.55 -1.48 -10.75
C PRO A 152 4.07 -2.91 -10.55
N GLU A 153 5.09 -3.09 -9.71
CA GLU A 153 5.76 -4.36 -9.52
C GLU A 153 5.23 -5.06 -8.27
N LEU A 154 4.89 -6.33 -8.40
CA LEU A 154 4.47 -7.13 -7.25
C LEU A 154 5.70 -7.44 -6.36
N PRO A 155 5.62 -7.16 -5.05
CA PRO A 155 6.61 -7.67 -4.11
C PRO A 155 6.62 -9.21 -4.06
N PRO A 156 7.71 -9.84 -3.59
CA PRO A 156 7.94 -11.28 -3.78
C PRO A 156 6.84 -12.20 -3.21
N LEU A 157 6.34 -11.90 -2.00
CA LEU A 157 5.26 -12.70 -1.41
C LEU A 157 3.95 -12.46 -2.16
N ALA A 158 3.60 -11.22 -2.49
CA ALA A 158 2.41 -10.91 -3.28
C ALA A 158 2.40 -11.63 -4.64
N ALA A 159 3.56 -11.74 -5.30
CA ALA A 159 3.70 -12.43 -6.59
C ALA A 159 3.40 -13.94 -6.52
N CYS A 160 3.49 -14.56 -5.33
CA CYS A 160 3.22 -15.99 -5.15
C CYS A 160 2.18 -16.31 -4.07
N LEU A 161 1.46 -15.29 -3.56
CA LEU A 161 0.58 -15.40 -2.41
C LEU A 161 -0.49 -16.49 -2.56
N PRO A 162 -1.24 -16.61 -3.68
CA PRO A 162 -2.26 -17.65 -3.80
C PRO A 162 -1.69 -19.07 -3.66
N ARG A 163 -0.51 -19.29 -4.24
CA ARG A 163 0.22 -20.57 -4.14
C ARG A 163 0.70 -20.82 -2.71
N MET A 164 1.17 -19.79 -2.01
CA MET A 164 1.63 -19.91 -0.63
C MET A 164 0.47 -20.18 0.33
N LEU A 165 -0.67 -19.49 0.17
CA LEU A 165 -1.88 -19.77 0.95
C LEU A 165 -2.40 -21.20 0.71
N ALA A 166 -2.29 -21.73 -0.51
CA ALA A 166 -2.73 -23.09 -0.82
C ALA A 166 -1.78 -24.19 -0.30
N ARG A 167 -0.46 -23.93 -0.26
CA ARG A 167 0.56 -24.94 0.03
C ARG A 167 1.19 -24.84 1.41
N ARG A 168 1.15 -23.65 2.02
CA ARG A 168 1.86 -23.27 3.24
C ARG A 168 0.96 -22.44 4.16
N ALA A 169 -0.33 -22.76 4.21
CA ALA A 169 -1.33 -22.05 5.03
C ALA A 169 -0.91 -21.98 6.51
N GLU A 170 -0.25 -23.02 7.00
CA GLU A 170 0.27 -23.13 8.37
C GLU A 170 1.28 -22.05 8.74
N VAL A 171 1.92 -21.41 7.77
CA VAL A 171 2.86 -20.31 8.01
C VAL A 171 2.13 -19.01 8.34
N PHE A 172 0.91 -18.81 7.83
CA PHE A 172 0.11 -17.61 8.05
C PHE A 172 -0.68 -17.71 9.36
N THR A 173 0.03 -17.82 10.49
CA THR A 173 -0.55 -17.94 11.85
C THR A 173 -1.10 -16.62 12.41
N PHE A 174 -1.67 -15.80 11.53
CA PHE A 174 -2.37 -14.58 11.86
C PHE A 174 -3.67 -14.54 11.05
N ARG A 175 -4.68 -13.88 11.60
CA ARG A 175 -5.97 -13.75 10.95
C ARG A 175 -5.84 -13.02 9.63
N HIS A 176 -6.48 -13.54 8.60
CA HIS A 176 -6.60 -12.90 7.30
C HIS A 176 -7.82 -13.43 6.54
N ALA A 177 -8.25 -12.70 5.52
CA ALA A 177 -9.28 -13.15 4.58
C ALA A 177 -8.79 -12.94 3.15
N PHE A 178 -9.03 -13.91 2.28
CA PHE A 178 -8.52 -13.93 0.91
C PHE A 178 -9.66 -14.23 -0.08
N ALA A 179 -9.63 -13.58 -1.23
CA ALA A 179 -10.52 -13.86 -2.35
C ALA A 179 -9.73 -13.83 -3.66
N SER A 180 -9.90 -14.83 -4.50
CA SER A 180 -9.50 -14.75 -5.91
C SER A 180 -10.48 -13.85 -6.68
N ILE A 181 -9.98 -13.17 -7.70
CA ILE A 181 -10.74 -12.29 -8.58
C ILE A 181 -10.68 -12.87 -9.99
N ASP A 182 -11.83 -13.08 -10.62
CA ASP A 182 -11.90 -13.54 -12.00
C ASP A 182 -11.53 -12.41 -12.98
N ALA A 183 -10.89 -12.76 -14.10
CA ALA A 183 -10.55 -11.80 -15.15
C ALA A 183 -11.79 -11.06 -15.71
N SER A 184 -12.98 -11.66 -15.64
CA SER A 184 -14.24 -11.02 -16.01
C SER A 184 -14.57 -9.80 -15.15
N ALA A 185 -14.10 -9.75 -13.90
CA ALA A 185 -14.36 -8.64 -12.98
C ALA A 185 -13.78 -7.31 -13.47
N TRP A 186 -12.78 -7.36 -14.36
CA TRP A 186 -12.08 -6.17 -14.91
C TRP A 186 -12.61 -5.71 -16.25
N ARG A 187 -13.61 -6.41 -16.81
CA ARG A 187 -14.19 -6.11 -18.14
C ARG A 187 -15.53 -5.38 -18.06
N THR A 188 -16.02 -5.08 -16.86
CA THR A 188 -17.33 -4.46 -16.65
C THR A 188 -17.21 -3.03 -16.15
N PRO A 189 -18.17 -2.14 -16.50
CA PRO A 189 -18.25 -0.79 -15.92
C PRO A 189 -18.37 -0.81 -14.37
N ASP A 190 -18.89 -1.89 -13.81
CA ASP A 190 -19.19 -2.03 -12.38
C ASP A 190 -18.03 -2.62 -11.56
N THR A 191 -16.79 -2.60 -12.09
CA THR A 191 -15.61 -3.16 -11.42
C THR A 191 -15.47 -2.65 -9.97
N GLY A 192 -15.68 -1.36 -9.74
CA GLY A 192 -15.61 -0.76 -8.39
C GLY A 192 -16.65 -1.34 -7.42
N ALA A 193 -17.87 -1.59 -7.88
CA ALA A 193 -18.94 -2.17 -7.05
C ALA A 193 -18.67 -3.65 -6.73
N PHE A 194 -18.20 -4.41 -7.72
CA PHE A 194 -17.77 -5.80 -7.52
C PHE A 194 -16.65 -5.90 -6.48
N LEU A 195 -15.62 -5.04 -6.60
CA LEU A 195 -14.51 -5.01 -5.65
C LEU A 195 -14.99 -4.61 -4.26
N GLN A 196 -15.93 -3.68 -4.14
CA GLN A 196 -16.50 -3.27 -2.85
C GLN A 196 -17.27 -4.40 -2.17
N ALA A 197 -18.08 -5.15 -2.92
CA ALA A 197 -18.78 -6.32 -2.39
C ALA A 197 -17.79 -7.40 -1.93
N THR A 198 -16.71 -7.61 -2.69
CA THR A 198 -15.63 -8.53 -2.32
C THR A 198 -14.93 -8.08 -1.04
N TYR A 199 -14.58 -6.80 -0.94
CA TYR A 199 -13.99 -6.19 0.24
C TYR A 199 -14.89 -6.33 1.48
N ALA A 200 -16.19 -6.02 1.37
CA ALA A 200 -17.14 -6.15 2.47
C ALA A 200 -17.25 -7.60 2.99
N ARG A 201 -17.24 -8.58 2.07
CA ARG A 201 -17.19 -10.00 2.44
C ARG A 201 -15.89 -10.36 3.17
N LEU A 202 -14.74 -9.87 2.70
CA LEU A 202 -13.46 -10.12 3.38
C LEU A 202 -13.40 -9.48 4.77
N LEU A 203 -13.95 -8.28 4.95
CA LEU A 203 -14.09 -7.68 6.27
C LEU A 203 -14.91 -8.56 7.21
N ALA A 204 -16.10 -9.00 6.77
CA ALA A 204 -16.96 -9.86 7.59
C ALA A 204 -16.26 -11.18 7.95
N GLN A 205 -15.53 -11.80 7.00
CA GLN A 205 -14.75 -13.02 7.27
C GLN A 205 -13.61 -12.78 8.27
N ALA A 206 -12.88 -11.67 8.13
CA ALA A 206 -11.73 -11.39 8.97
C ALA A 206 -12.09 -10.88 10.37
N PHE A 207 -13.27 -10.28 10.55
CA PHE A 207 -13.72 -9.73 11.85
C PHE A 207 -14.87 -10.52 12.48
N GLY A 208 -15.40 -11.54 11.80
CA GLY A 208 -16.48 -12.40 12.28
C GLY A 208 -17.89 -11.84 12.03
N SER A 209 -18.03 -10.53 11.86
CA SER A 209 -19.26 -9.86 11.45
C SER A 209 -18.95 -8.57 10.69
N PRO A 210 -19.90 -8.04 9.89
CA PRO A 210 -19.78 -6.71 9.33
C PRO A 210 -19.66 -5.68 10.47
N PRO A 211 -18.66 -4.79 10.44
CA PRO A 211 -18.56 -3.74 11.45
C PRO A 211 -19.77 -2.79 11.35
N ALA A 212 -20.31 -2.39 12.50
CA ALA A 212 -21.45 -1.47 12.58
C ALA A 212 -21.11 -0.01 12.19
N GLY A 213 -19.86 0.24 11.80
CA GLY A 213 -19.30 1.53 11.41
C GLY A 213 -17.93 1.33 10.75
N ASP A 214 -16.98 2.22 11.02
CA ASP A 214 -15.62 2.04 10.52
C ASP A 214 -14.98 0.74 11.05
N PRO A 215 -14.31 -0.04 10.17
CA PRO A 215 -13.67 -1.28 10.57
C PRO A 215 -12.50 -1.05 11.55
N PRO A 216 -12.18 -2.03 12.42
CA PRO A 216 -10.91 -2.02 13.14
C PRO A 216 -9.72 -2.01 12.18
N PRO A 217 -8.51 -1.63 12.63
CA PRO A 217 -7.36 -1.47 11.74
C PRO A 217 -7.03 -2.71 10.90
N TYR A 218 -6.70 -2.50 9.62
CA TYR A 218 -6.39 -3.58 8.68
C TYR A 218 -5.51 -3.09 7.53
N ASN A 219 -4.82 -4.03 6.87
CA ASN A 219 -4.26 -3.82 5.55
C ASN A 219 -5.13 -4.50 4.50
N LEU A 220 -5.34 -3.82 3.37
CA LEU A 220 -5.91 -4.40 2.17
C LEU A 220 -4.86 -4.39 1.06
N LEU A 221 -4.79 -5.49 0.33
CA LEU A 221 -3.95 -5.67 -0.85
C LEU A 221 -4.84 -6.16 -2.00
N LEU A 222 -4.63 -5.60 -3.19
CA LEU A 222 -5.42 -5.88 -4.39
C LEU A 222 -4.51 -6.01 -5.61
N THR A 223 -4.63 -7.11 -6.32
CA THR A 223 -4.08 -7.30 -7.68
C THR A 223 -5.22 -7.59 -8.65
N ARG A 224 -4.91 -7.87 -9.91
CA ARG A 224 -5.92 -8.34 -10.87
C ARG A 224 -6.50 -9.70 -10.50
N ASP A 225 -5.74 -10.54 -9.81
CA ASP A 225 -6.08 -11.94 -9.62
C ASP A 225 -6.62 -12.24 -8.21
N TRP A 226 -6.43 -11.32 -7.26
CA TRP A 226 -6.83 -11.54 -5.87
C TRP A 226 -6.94 -10.26 -5.04
N MET A 227 -7.69 -10.36 -3.96
CA MET A 227 -7.77 -9.40 -2.87
C MET A 227 -7.46 -10.10 -1.54
N TRP A 228 -6.64 -9.47 -0.70
CA TRP A 228 -6.22 -10.02 0.59
C TRP A 228 -6.34 -8.95 1.68
N LEU A 229 -6.99 -9.32 2.78
CA LEU A 229 -7.25 -8.46 3.93
C LEU A 229 -6.60 -9.06 5.17
N VAL A 230 -5.83 -8.24 5.89
CA VAL A 230 -5.13 -8.65 7.11
C VAL A 230 -5.46 -7.69 8.25
N PRO A 231 -6.23 -8.11 9.27
CA PRO A 231 -6.44 -7.34 10.49
C PRO A 231 -5.14 -7.05 11.24
N ARG A 232 -5.03 -5.83 11.76
CA ARG A 232 -3.82 -5.31 12.40
C ARG A 232 -4.07 -5.00 13.87
N ARG A 233 -3.12 -5.34 14.73
CA ARG A 233 -3.15 -5.05 16.19
C ARG A 233 -2.10 -4.05 16.65
N ALA A 234 -1.02 -3.90 15.89
CA ALA A 234 0.05 -2.96 16.19
C ALA A 234 0.60 -2.41 14.87
N GLU A 235 1.06 -1.16 14.87
CA GLU A 235 1.77 -0.59 13.71
C GLU A 235 3.20 -1.13 13.62
N PHE A 236 3.89 -1.21 14.76
CA PHE A 236 5.32 -1.43 14.83
C PHE A 236 5.66 -2.85 15.28
N TRP A 237 6.62 -3.45 14.60
CA TRP A 237 7.46 -4.50 15.19
C TRP A 237 8.72 -3.82 15.71
N GLU A 238 8.91 -3.81 17.02
CA GLU A 238 9.89 -2.94 17.70
C GLU A 238 9.71 -1.46 17.30
N ASP A 239 10.66 -0.89 16.58
CA ASP A 239 10.65 0.50 16.06
C ASP A 239 10.42 0.58 14.54
N MET A 240 10.19 -0.56 13.89
CA MET A 240 9.92 -0.66 12.45
C MET A 240 8.40 -0.66 12.19
N SER A 241 7.91 0.38 11.53
CA SER A 241 6.52 0.45 11.07
C SER A 241 6.30 -0.58 9.97
N ILE A 242 5.26 -1.40 10.12
CA ILE A 242 4.83 -2.37 9.12
C ILE A 242 3.49 -1.89 8.55
N ASN A 243 3.43 -1.79 7.23
CA ASN A 243 2.20 -1.46 6.49
C ASN A 243 1.86 -2.61 5.51
N ALA A 244 0.90 -2.38 4.62
CA ALA A 244 0.47 -3.38 3.63
C ALA A 244 1.62 -3.93 2.76
N LEU A 245 2.66 -3.14 2.43
CA LEU A 245 3.80 -3.65 1.66
C LEU A 245 4.63 -4.68 2.42
N GLY A 246 4.68 -4.59 3.76
CA GLY A 246 5.29 -5.62 4.59
C GLY A 246 4.62 -6.98 4.39
N PHE A 247 3.29 -7.00 4.39
CA PHE A 247 2.50 -8.20 4.08
C PHE A 247 2.64 -8.65 2.62
N ALA A 248 2.87 -7.73 1.69
CA ALA A 248 3.21 -8.08 0.31
C ALA A 248 4.60 -8.73 0.17
N GLY A 249 5.45 -8.68 1.21
CA GLY A 249 6.81 -9.22 1.18
C GLY A 249 7.89 -8.17 0.87
N SER A 250 7.59 -6.88 0.98
CA SER A 250 8.57 -5.79 0.85
C SER A 250 8.65 -4.99 2.14
N LEU A 251 9.72 -5.19 2.90
CA LEU A 251 9.97 -4.53 4.18
C LEU A 251 11.01 -3.42 4.00
N PHE A 252 10.88 -2.33 4.77
CA PHE A 252 11.79 -1.20 4.74
C PHE A 252 12.27 -0.88 6.16
N VAL A 253 13.58 -0.80 6.33
CA VAL A 253 14.24 -0.42 7.59
C VAL A 253 15.14 0.80 7.37
N LYS A 254 15.47 1.50 8.45
CA LYS A 254 16.24 2.75 8.37
C LYS A 254 17.76 2.55 8.30
N SER A 255 18.27 1.36 8.61
CA SER A 255 19.71 1.10 8.69
C SER A 255 20.03 -0.37 8.45
N ARG A 256 21.31 -0.65 8.14
CA ARG A 256 21.83 -2.00 7.98
C ARG A 256 21.69 -2.84 9.26
N GLY A 257 21.96 -2.27 10.44
CA GLY A 257 21.79 -2.99 11.71
C GLY A 257 20.34 -3.44 11.96
N ARG A 258 19.34 -2.64 11.56
CA ARG A 258 17.93 -3.04 11.61
C ARG A 258 17.58 -4.10 10.57
N PHE A 259 18.24 -4.08 9.42
CA PHE A 259 18.13 -5.15 8.43
C PHE A 259 18.62 -6.48 9.03
N ASP A 260 19.80 -6.50 9.67
CA ASP A 260 20.36 -7.72 10.25
C ASP A 260 19.46 -8.28 11.37
N ALA A 261 18.90 -7.39 12.21
CA ALA A 261 17.94 -7.78 13.26
C ALA A 261 16.64 -8.39 12.68
N LEU A 262 16.06 -7.78 11.65
CA LEU A 262 14.86 -8.30 10.99
C LEU A 262 15.12 -9.63 10.29
N LYS A 263 16.28 -9.76 9.63
CA LYS A 263 16.69 -11.01 8.98
C LYS A 263 16.85 -12.13 9.99
N ALA A 264 17.49 -11.85 11.14
CA ALA A 264 17.67 -12.83 12.21
C ALA A 264 16.34 -13.24 12.87
N ALA A 265 15.42 -12.28 13.08
CA ALA A 265 14.10 -12.56 13.64
C ALA A 265 13.18 -13.35 12.67
N GLY A 266 13.43 -13.23 11.36
CA GLY A 266 12.57 -13.76 10.32
C GLY A 266 11.44 -12.79 9.98
N PRO A 267 11.38 -12.24 8.75
CA PRO A 267 10.32 -11.34 8.30
C PRO A 267 8.89 -11.77 8.63
N ILE A 268 8.57 -13.06 8.54
CA ILE A 268 7.23 -13.56 8.85
C ILE A 268 6.86 -13.37 10.32
N ASN A 269 7.83 -13.46 11.23
CA ASN A 269 7.61 -13.24 12.66
C ASN A 269 7.32 -11.77 12.97
N ALA A 270 7.95 -10.85 12.24
CA ALA A 270 7.61 -9.43 12.33
C ALA A 270 6.16 -9.18 11.89
N LEU A 271 5.68 -9.84 10.83
CA LEU A 271 4.28 -9.77 10.39
C LEU A 271 3.31 -10.35 11.43
N ARG A 272 3.61 -11.53 11.98
CA ARG A 272 2.82 -12.17 13.07
C ARG A 272 2.72 -11.28 14.31
N ALA A 273 3.78 -10.56 14.64
CA ALA A 273 3.79 -9.67 15.80
C ALA A 273 2.76 -8.53 15.65
N VAL A 274 2.56 -8.02 14.43
CA VAL A 274 1.72 -6.83 14.19
C VAL A 274 0.32 -7.13 13.65
N ALA A 275 0.08 -8.35 13.18
CA ALA A 275 -1.23 -8.84 12.78
C ALA A 275 -2.02 -9.42 13.96
N VAL A 276 -3.35 -9.44 13.86
CA VAL A 276 -4.19 -10.16 14.83
C VAL A 276 -3.89 -11.66 14.70
N PRO A 277 -3.59 -12.39 15.79
CA PRO A 277 -3.37 -13.84 15.73
C PRO A 277 -4.58 -14.60 15.14
N ALA A 278 -4.32 -15.73 14.48
CA ALA A 278 -5.35 -16.61 13.94
C ALA A 278 -6.13 -17.28 15.09
#